data_AF-A0A8F6R0U7-F1
#
_entry.id   AF-A0A8F6R0U7-F1
#
_cell.length_a   1.000
_cell.length_b   1.000
_cell.length_c   1.000
_cell.angle_alpha   90.00
_cell.angle_beta   90.00
_cell.angle_gamma   90.00
#
_symmetry.space_group_name_H-M   'P 1'
#
loop_
_entity.id
_entity.type
_entity.pdbx_description
1 polymer ?
#
loop_
_entity_poly.entity_id
_entity_poly.type
_entity_poly.pdbx_seq_one_letter_code
_entity_poly.pdbx_strand_id
1 'polypeptide(L)'
;MSVQKKQKRFYSGKKKRHTIKAQLIIHYETMQIISLGLTHGSTHDFQLFKAQRKKQRYQAFMLIDKGYLGLNRLGIKCLMPFKASKKKPLTLLKKQINREISKRRIRIEHVNGKLKTFRILATRYRNRRKRMGLRLNLIAAIYNMELVEK
;
A
#
# COMPACT_ATOMS: atom_id res chain seq x y z
N MET A 1 -14.54 21.06 15.01
CA MET A 1 -15.00 20.34 13.79
C MET A 1 -16.33 19.65 14.06
N SER A 2 -17.36 19.92 13.25
CA SER A 2 -18.68 19.28 13.35
C SER A 2 -18.61 17.76 13.12
N VAL A 3 -19.61 17.03 13.65
CA VAL A 3 -19.72 15.56 13.54
C VAL A 3 -19.75 15.12 12.06
N GLN A 4 -20.50 15.82 11.22
CA GLN A 4 -20.59 15.55 9.77
C GLN A 4 -19.23 15.74 9.06
N LYS A 5 -18.47 16.81 9.38
CA LYS A 5 -17.13 17.04 8.82
C LYS A 5 -16.16 15.92 9.23
N LYS A 6 -16.25 15.39 10.46
CA LYS A 6 -15.45 14.25 10.93
C LYS A 6 -15.80 12.96 10.18
N GLN A 7 -17.07 12.68 9.92
CA GLN A 7 -17.51 11.48 9.20
C GLN A 7 -17.07 11.50 7.73
N LYS A 8 -17.27 12.62 7.02
CA LYS A 8 -16.89 12.78 5.61
C LYS A 8 -15.42 12.44 5.33
N ARG A 9 -14.51 12.73 6.28
CA ARG A 9 -13.08 12.37 6.16
C ARG A 9 -12.85 10.88 6.03
N PHE A 10 -13.62 10.03 6.71
CA PHE A 10 -13.43 8.58 6.64
C PHE A 10 -14.19 7.93 5.49
N TYR A 11 -15.18 8.62 4.92
CA TYR A 11 -15.98 8.10 3.82
C TYR A 11 -15.13 7.98 2.54
N SER A 12 -15.03 6.77 2.01
CA SER A 12 -14.39 6.52 0.71
C SER A 12 -15.45 6.41 -0.36
N GLY A 13 -15.47 7.34 -1.31
CA GLY A 13 -16.38 7.28 -2.46
C GLY A 13 -16.22 5.99 -3.27
N LYS A 14 -14.98 5.52 -3.44
CA LYS A 14 -14.66 4.27 -4.16
C LYS A 14 -15.25 3.03 -3.49
N LYS A 15 -15.27 2.98 -2.16
CA LYS A 15 -15.79 1.83 -1.40
C LYS A 15 -17.24 2.04 -0.91
N LYS A 16 -17.82 3.22 -1.16
CA LYS A 16 -19.13 3.68 -0.67
C LYS A 16 -19.34 3.42 0.83
N ARG A 17 -18.27 3.56 1.64
CA ARG A 17 -18.29 3.32 3.09
C ARG A 17 -17.15 4.01 3.82
N HIS A 18 -17.28 4.16 5.14
CA HIS A 18 -16.23 4.64 6.01
C HIS A 18 -15.09 3.62 6.09
N THR A 19 -13.88 4.02 5.72
CA THR A 19 -12.70 3.14 5.68
C THR A 19 -11.47 3.82 6.26
N ILE A 20 -10.50 3.00 6.63
CA ILE A 20 -9.13 3.40 6.97
C ILE A 20 -8.25 2.76 5.91
N LYS A 21 -7.31 3.53 5.36
CA LYS A 21 -6.31 3.04 4.43
C LYS A 21 -5.03 2.75 5.18
N ALA A 22 -4.52 1.54 4.97
CA ALA A 22 -3.20 1.13 5.40
C ALA A 22 -2.29 0.97 4.19
N GLN A 23 -1.05 1.43 4.32
CA GLN A 23 0.01 1.24 3.36
C GLN A 23 1.16 0.53 4.05
N LEU A 24 1.72 -0.46 3.38
CA LEU A 24 2.81 -1.28 3.86
C LEU A 24 4.03 -1.03 2.99
N ILE A 25 5.20 -1.01 3.63
CA ILE A 25 6.48 -1.09 2.96
C ILE A 25 7.11 -2.40 3.39
N ILE A 26 7.37 -3.24 2.40
CA ILE A 26 7.79 -4.62 2.56
C ILE A 26 9.17 -4.75 1.92
N HIS A 27 10.07 -5.42 2.62
CA HIS A 27 11.37 -5.78 2.08
C HIS A 27 11.21 -6.82 0.97
N TYR A 28 11.78 -6.57 -0.21
CA TYR A 28 11.49 -7.39 -1.39
C TYR A 28 12.09 -8.81 -1.32
N GLU A 29 13.17 -9.02 -0.58
CA GLU A 29 13.81 -10.33 -0.51
C GLU A 29 13.25 -11.16 0.64
N THR A 30 13.24 -10.56 1.83
CA THR A 30 12.83 -11.23 3.08
C THR A 30 11.32 -11.23 3.31
N MET A 31 10.54 -10.49 2.51
CA MET A 31 9.09 -10.27 2.70
C MET A 31 8.70 -9.60 4.02
N GLN A 32 9.65 -9.18 4.84
CA GLN A 32 9.37 -8.54 6.12
C GLN A 32 8.70 -7.18 5.94
N ILE A 33 7.73 -6.88 6.79
CA ILE A 33 7.08 -5.57 6.85
C ILE A 33 8.00 -4.63 7.62
N ILE A 34 8.53 -3.62 6.92
CA ILE A 34 9.46 -2.62 7.48
C ILE A 34 8.70 -1.44 8.09
N SER A 35 7.62 -0.99 7.43
CA SER A 35 6.92 0.22 7.83
C SER A 35 5.45 0.21 7.45
N LEU A 36 4.63 0.80 8.33
CA LEU A 36 3.19 0.97 8.16
C LEU A 36 2.81 2.45 8.12
N GLY A 37 1.98 2.81 7.14
CA GLY A 37 1.33 4.11 7.00
C GLY A 37 -0.17 3.98 7.15
N LEU A 38 -0.80 4.92 7.85
CA LEU A 38 -2.25 4.93 8.07
C LEU A 38 -2.86 6.29 7.74
N THR A 39 -4.00 6.28 7.08
CA THR A 39 -4.81 7.48 6.85
C THR A 39 -6.29 7.13 6.68
N HIS A 40 -7.10 8.16 6.50
CA HIS A 40 -8.52 8.08 6.25
C HIS A 40 -8.80 7.50 4.85
N GLY A 41 -9.94 6.83 4.70
CA GLY A 41 -10.39 6.24 3.44
C GLY A 41 -10.54 7.18 2.25
N SER A 42 -10.74 8.47 2.51
CA SER A 42 -10.87 9.52 1.48
C SER A 42 -9.52 9.97 0.90
N THR A 43 -8.41 9.76 1.62
CA THR A 43 -7.10 10.26 1.21
C THR A 43 -6.59 9.53 -0.03
N HIS A 44 -6.01 10.26 -0.98
CA HIS A 44 -5.40 9.66 -2.17
C HIS A 44 -4.14 8.87 -1.81
N ASP A 45 -3.92 7.71 -2.44
CA ASP A 45 -2.85 6.78 -2.08
C ASP A 45 -1.46 7.43 -2.20
N PHE A 46 -1.28 8.31 -3.18
CA PHE A 46 -0.06 9.10 -3.36
C PHE A 46 0.25 10.05 -2.18
N GLN A 47 -0.76 10.64 -1.55
CA GLN A 47 -0.55 11.51 -0.39
C GLN A 47 -0.10 10.69 0.82
N LEU A 48 -0.69 9.51 1.02
CA LEU A 48 -0.27 8.56 2.05
C LEU A 48 1.19 8.14 1.85
N PHE A 49 1.57 7.79 0.61
CA PHE A 49 2.95 7.44 0.28
C PHE A 49 3.91 8.59 0.58
N LYS A 50 3.59 9.82 0.16
CA LYS A 50 4.44 10.99 0.46
C LYS A 50 4.63 11.20 1.96
N ALA A 51 3.56 11.09 2.73
CA ALA A 51 3.62 11.25 4.19
C ALA A 51 4.46 10.14 4.85
N GLN A 52 4.32 8.90 4.38
CA GLN A 52 5.13 7.78 4.88
C GLN A 52 6.60 7.91 4.47
N ARG A 53 6.87 8.31 3.22
CA ARG A 53 8.23 8.46 2.69
C ARG A 53 9.04 9.52 3.42
N LYS A 54 8.41 10.63 3.85
CA LYS A 54 9.05 11.68 4.67
C LYS A 54 9.59 11.15 6.00
N LYS A 55 9.03 10.06 6.53
CA LYS A 55 9.47 9.43 7.78
C LYS A 55 10.63 8.45 7.59
N GLN A 56 10.95 8.10 6.34
CA GLN A 56 11.98 7.11 6.03
C GLN A 56 13.30 7.80 5.71
N ARG A 57 14.35 7.44 6.46
CA ARG A 57 15.70 8.02 6.31
C ARG A 57 16.50 7.39 5.16
N TYR A 58 16.15 6.18 4.73
CA TYR A 58 16.87 5.46 3.68
C TYR A 58 16.35 5.80 2.27
N GLN A 59 17.23 5.69 1.28
CA GLN A 59 16.89 5.79 -0.14
C GLN A 59 16.86 4.39 -0.76
N ALA A 60 15.72 3.70 -0.64
CA ALA A 60 15.54 2.39 -1.28
C ALA A 60 15.01 2.52 -2.71
N PHE A 61 15.36 1.53 -3.53
CA PHE A 61 14.71 1.27 -4.80
C PHE A 61 13.34 0.63 -4.56
N MET A 62 12.28 1.24 -5.08
CA MET A 62 10.90 0.83 -4.74
C MET A 62 10.20 0.13 -5.90
N LEU A 63 9.58 -1.02 -5.65
CA LEU A 63 8.61 -1.63 -6.57
C LEU A 63 7.23 -1.05 -6.29
N ILE A 64 6.64 -0.34 -7.25
CA ILE A 64 5.42 0.44 -7.01
C ILE A 64 4.33 0.13 -8.04
N ASP A 65 3.07 0.16 -7.59
CA ASP A 65 1.91 0.05 -8.46
C ASP A 65 1.76 1.25 -9.40
N LYS A 66 1.11 1.03 -10.54
CA LYS A 66 0.79 2.02 -11.56
C LYS A 66 -0.04 3.20 -11.02
N GLY A 67 -0.76 3.00 -9.92
CA GLY A 67 -1.52 4.06 -9.21
C GLY A 67 -0.64 5.20 -8.66
N TYR A 68 0.67 4.99 -8.58
CA TYR A 68 1.64 6.00 -8.13
C TYR A 68 2.41 6.66 -9.29
N LEU A 69 1.87 6.57 -10.50
CA LEU A 69 2.42 7.27 -11.66
C LEU A 69 2.62 8.76 -11.34
N GLY A 70 3.86 9.23 -11.45
CA GLY A 70 4.27 10.58 -11.05
C GLY A 70 5.35 10.60 -9.96
N LEU A 71 5.61 9.48 -9.26
CA LEU A 71 6.72 9.38 -8.30
C LEU A 71 8.10 9.55 -8.95
N ASN A 72 8.28 9.13 -10.20
CA ASN A 72 9.55 9.31 -10.92
C ASN A 72 9.95 10.78 -11.02
N ARG A 73 8.97 11.70 -11.08
CA ARG A 73 9.23 13.14 -11.11
C ARG A 73 9.74 13.71 -9.78
N LEU A 74 9.65 12.93 -8.70
CA LEU A 74 10.15 13.29 -7.37
C LEU A 74 11.58 12.76 -7.12
N GLY A 75 12.27 12.27 -8.15
CA GLY A 75 13.63 11.71 -8.02
C GLY A 75 13.69 10.39 -7.26
N ILE A 76 12.54 9.74 -7.02
CA ILE A 76 12.50 8.45 -6.32
C ILE A 76 12.85 7.35 -7.32
N LYS A 77 13.92 6.60 -7.02
CA LYS A 77 14.28 5.41 -7.78
C LYS A 77 13.21 4.33 -7.58
N CYS A 78 12.43 4.03 -8.62
CA CYS A 78 11.40 3.02 -8.55
C CYS A 78 11.21 2.26 -9.86
N LEU A 79 10.72 1.03 -9.73
CA LEU A 79 10.24 0.20 -10.82
C LEU A 79 8.72 0.25 -10.84
N MET A 80 8.15 0.73 -11.95
CA MET A 80 6.71 0.88 -12.14
C MET A 80 6.28 0.37 -13.51
N PRO A 81 5.06 -0.19 -13.62
CA PRO A 81 4.52 -0.58 -14.92
C PRO A 81 4.37 0.62 -15.86
N PHE A 82 4.70 0.42 -17.13
CA PHE A 82 4.42 1.37 -18.19
C PHE A 82 2.90 1.49 -18.42
N LYS A 83 2.41 2.74 -18.49
CA LYS A 83 1.01 3.04 -18.78
C LYS A 83 0.79 3.18 -20.29
N ALA A 84 -0.09 2.35 -20.85
CA ALA A 84 -0.67 2.58 -22.16
C ALA A 84 -1.58 3.83 -22.13
N SER A 85 -1.62 4.58 -23.23
CA SER A 85 -2.63 5.61 -23.48
C SER A 85 -3.27 5.40 -24.85
N LYS A 86 -4.44 6.01 -25.09
CA LYS A 86 -5.17 5.86 -26.37
C LYS A 86 -4.29 6.14 -27.60
N LYS A 87 -3.40 7.14 -27.50
CA LYS A 87 -2.49 7.56 -28.58
C LYS A 87 -1.11 6.90 -28.51
N LYS A 88 -0.78 6.20 -27.42
CA LYS A 88 0.54 5.57 -27.20
C LYS A 88 0.35 4.16 -26.64
N PRO A 89 0.12 3.15 -27.50
CA PRO A 89 0.06 1.75 -27.08
C PRO A 89 1.41 1.27 -26.55
N LEU A 90 1.40 0.16 -25.81
CA LEU A 90 2.63 -0.44 -25.29
C LEU A 90 3.32 -1.23 -26.39
N THR A 91 4.62 -0.96 -26.57
CA THR A 91 5.50 -1.79 -27.40
C THR A 91 5.67 -3.19 -26.79
N LEU A 92 6.09 -4.16 -27.59
CA LEU A 92 6.34 -5.54 -27.13
C LEU A 92 7.30 -5.59 -25.93
N LEU A 93 8.41 -4.84 -26.02
CA LEU A 93 9.37 -4.71 -24.92
C LEU A 93 8.73 -4.17 -23.63
N LYS A 94 7.91 -3.12 -23.72
CA LYS A 94 7.21 -2.57 -22.54
C LYS A 94 6.20 -3.56 -21.96
N LYS A 95 5.56 -4.38 -22.79
CA LYS A 95 4.68 -5.46 -22.32
C LYS A 95 5.48 -6.53 -21.58
N GLN A 96 6.64 -6.94 -22.09
CA GLN A 96 7.54 -7.89 -21.43
C GLN A 96 8.02 -7.36 -20.08
N ILE A 97 8.47 -6.10 -20.01
CA ILE A 97 8.87 -5.47 -18.74
C ILE A 97 7.69 -5.44 -17.75
N ASN A 98 6.49 -5.06 -18.22
CA ASN A 98 5.29 -5.09 -17.37
C ASN A 98 4.98 -6.51 -16.86
N ARG A 99 5.19 -7.55 -17.67
CA ARG A 99 5.00 -8.95 -17.26
C ARG A 99 5.96 -9.32 -16.12
N GLU A 100 7.23 -8.95 -16.23
CA GLU A 100 8.22 -9.19 -15.16
C GLU A 100 7.91 -8.40 -13.89
N ILE A 101 7.49 -7.14 -14.02
CA ILE A 101 7.02 -6.33 -12.88
C ILE A 101 5.83 -7.02 -12.19
N SER A 102 4.85 -7.50 -12.96
CA SER A 102 3.70 -8.23 -12.43
C SER A 102 4.12 -9.51 -11.70
N LYS A 103 5.04 -10.31 -12.26
CA LYS A 103 5.57 -11.50 -11.57
C LYS A 103 6.19 -11.15 -10.23
N ARG A 104 7.02 -10.09 -10.17
CA ARG A 104 7.64 -9.64 -8.92
C ARG A 104 6.61 -9.21 -7.88
N ARG A 105 5.50 -8.60 -8.31
CA ARG A 105 4.42 -8.15 -7.42
C ARG A 105 3.63 -9.29 -6.78
N ILE A 106 3.58 -10.49 -7.39
CA ILE A 106 2.87 -11.65 -6.83
C ILE A 106 3.33 -11.93 -5.40
N ARG A 107 4.64 -11.82 -5.12
CA ARG A 107 5.19 -11.99 -3.76
C ARG A 107 4.57 -11.02 -2.75
N ILE A 108 4.42 -9.75 -3.12
CA ILE A 108 3.78 -8.71 -2.29
C ILE A 108 2.29 -8.99 -2.12
N GLU A 109 1.63 -9.51 -3.14
CA GLU A 109 0.22 -9.88 -3.09
C GLU A 109 -0.01 -11.07 -2.13
N HIS A 110 0.93 -12.02 -2.06
CA HIS A 110 0.91 -13.09 -1.05
C HIS A 110 1.01 -12.53 0.38
N VAL A 111 1.88 -11.54 0.64
CA VAL A 111 1.95 -10.86 1.95
C VAL A 111 0.61 -10.21 2.28
N ASN A 112 0.02 -9.46 1.34
CA ASN A 112 -1.29 -8.86 1.53
C ASN A 112 -2.39 -9.90 1.76
N GLY A 113 -2.30 -11.07 1.12
CA GLY A 113 -3.19 -12.21 1.32
C GLY A 113 -3.07 -12.78 2.74
N LYS A 114 -1.83 -13.00 3.20
CA LYS A 114 -1.55 -13.46 4.57
C LYS A 114 -2.08 -12.48 5.62
N LEU A 115 -1.87 -11.18 5.46
CA LEU A 115 -2.43 -10.20 6.39
C LEU A 115 -3.97 -10.19 6.38
N LYS A 116 -4.60 -10.54 5.26
CA LYS A 116 -6.07 -10.65 5.17
C LYS A 116 -6.63 -11.94 5.77
N THR A 117 -5.82 -12.88 6.26
CA THR A 117 -6.35 -13.99 7.07
C THR A 117 -6.90 -13.47 8.40
N PHE A 118 -6.29 -12.41 8.95
CA PHE A 118 -6.80 -11.69 10.10
C PHE A 118 -8.14 -11.02 9.74
N ARG A 119 -9.25 -11.55 10.27
CA ARG A 119 -10.62 -11.07 9.98
C ARG A 119 -10.81 -9.58 10.24
N ILE A 120 -10.01 -8.99 11.13
CA ILE A 120 -9.99 -7.56 11.42
C ILE A 120 -9.65 -6.69 10.18
N LEU A 121 -8.88 -7.23 9.23
CA LEU A 121 -8.51 -6.58 7.96
C LEU A 121 -9.38 -7.03 6.79
N ALA A 122 -9.91 -8.26 6.82
CA ALA A 122 -10.76 -8.80 5.77
C ALA A 122 -12.22 -8.31 5.82
N THR A 123 -12.75 -8.11 7.03
CA THR A 123 -14.18 -7.85 7.26
C THR A 123 -14.44 -6.43 7.74
N ARG A 124 -15.71 -6.08 7.96
CA ARG A 124 -16.09 -4.77 8.50
C ARG A 124 -15.52 -4.62 9.92
N TYR A 125 -14.58 -3.70 10.07
CA TYR A 125 -14.03 -3.34 11.36
C TYR A 125 -15.07 -2.60 12.23
N ARG A 126 -15.44 -3.17 13.37
CA ARG A 126 -16.47 -2.65 14.30
C ARG A 126 -15.91 -1.95 15.54
N ASN A 127 -14.59 -1.98 15.77
CA ASN A 127 -13.99 -1.45 17.00
C ASN A 127 -13.57 0.03 16.84
N ARG A 128 -13.12 0.68 17.92
CA ARG A 128 -12.68 2.09 17.94
C ARG A 128 -11.52 2.30 16.96
N ARG A 129 -11.70 3.26 16.05
CA ARG A 129 -10.75 3.59 14.96
C ARG A 129 -9.38 4.09 15.45
N LYS A 130 -9.33 4.82 16.58
CA LYS A 130 -8.10 5.43 17.10
C LYS A 130 -6.97 4.42 17.33
N ARG A 131 -7.31 3.19 17.71
CA ARG A 131 -6.34 2.11 18.00
C ARG A 131 -6.04 1.20 16.79
N MET A 132 -6.48 1.56 15.58
CA MET A 132 -6.23 0.73 14.38
C MET A 132 -4.74 0.60 14.06
N GLY A 133 -3.96 1.66 14.27
CA GLY A 133 -2.50 1.64 14.07
C GLY A 133 -1.76 0.65 14.95
N LEU A 134 -2.07 0.66 16.25
CA LEU A 134 -1.48 -0.31 17.18
C LEU A 134 -1.80 -1.75 16.75
N ARG A 135 -3.06 -2.04 16.38
CA ARG A 135 -3.45 -3.38 15.95
C ARG A 135 -2.76 -3.82 14.67
N LEU A 136 -2.61 -2.92 13.70
CA LEU A 136 -1.88 -3.21 12.47
C LEU A 136 -0.38 -3.44 12.71
N ASN A 137 0.23 -2.69 13.62
CA ASN A 137 1.62 -2.93 14.02
C ASN A 137 1.79 -4.31 14.67
N LEU A 138 0.88 -4.70 15.55
CA LEU A 138 0.91 -6.03 16.18
C LEU A 138 0.73 -7.16 15.15
N ILE A 139 -0.21 -7.02 14.22
CA ILE A 139 -0.40 -8.00 13.13
C ILE A 139 0.85 -8.09 12.26
N ALA A 140 1.48 -6.96 11.94
CA ALA A 140 2.72 -6.95 11.17
C ALA A 140 3.88 -7.61 11.93
N ALA A 141 3.96 -7.41 13.25
CA ALA A 141 4.95 -8.07 14.11
C ALA A 141 4.75 -9.59 14.14
N ILE A 142 3.52 -10.06 14.34
CA ILE A 142 3.17 -11.49 14.28
C ILE A 142 3.56 -12.08 12.93
N TYR A 143 3.20 -11.43 11.83
CA TYR A 143 3.57 -11.87 10.49
C TYR A 143 5.09 -11.95 10.30
N ASN A 144 5.84 -10.96 10.79
CA ASN A 144 7.30 -10.96 10.69
C ASN A 144 7.94 -12.06 11.55
N MET A 145 7.37 -12.41 12.71
CA MET A 145 7.83 -13.54 13.53
C MET A 145 7.61 -14.87 12.81
N GLU A 146 6.40 -15.11 12.29
CA GLU A 146 6.07 -16.32 11.53
C GLU A 146 6.91 -16.51 10.26
N LEU A 147 7.52 -15.43 9.75
CA LEU A 147 8.45 -15.49 8.62
C LEU A 147 9.84 -15.99 9.01
N VAL A 148 10.29 -15.73 10.25
CA VAL A 148 11.63 -16.11 10.73
C VAL A 148 11.65 -17.55 11.20
N GLU A 149 10.52 -18.07 11.68
CA GLU A 149 10.37 -19.45 12.14
C GLU A 149 10.30 -20.49 11.00
N LYS A 150 10.38 -20.06 9.74
CA LYS A 150 10.35 -20.91 8.54
C LYS A 150 11.69 -20.92 7.83
#